data_AF-A0A957MVC2-F1
#
_entry.id   AF-A0A957MVC2-F1
#
_cell.length_a   1.000
_cell.length_b   1.000
_cell.length_c   1.000
_cell.angle_alpha   90.00
_cell.angle_beta   90.00
_cell.angle_gamma   90.00
#
_symmetry.space_group_name_H-M   'P 1'
#
loop_
_entity.id
_entity.type
_entity.pdbx_description
1 polymer ?
#
loop_
_entity_poly.entity_id
_entity_poly.type
_entity_poly.pdbx_seq_one_letter_code
_entity_poly.pdbx_strand_id
1 'polypeptide(L)' 'MTRTNTAPVSNSAGDIGKHDPLVCTVLPTYNERDNIGPLIEGVLASAITPHVVLVVDDNSPDGTG' A
#
# COMPACT_ATOMS: atom_id res chain seq x y z
N MET A 1 -24.30 17.77 -4.75
CA MET A 1 -23.39 17.03 -5.64
C MET A 1 -22.65 16.01 -4.80
N THR A 2 -23.21 14.81 -4.68
CA THR A 2 -22.57 13.68 -4.01
C THR A 2 -23.07 12.46 -4.77
N ARG A 3 -22.23 11.92 -5.66
CA ARG A 3 -22.55 10.67 -6.35
C ARG A 3 -22.28 9.54 -5.36
N THR A 4 -23.33 9.01 -4.75
CA THR A 4 -23.31 7.72 -4.07
C THR A 4 -23.13 6.65 -5.14
N ASN A 5 -21.95 6.03 -5.19
CA ASN A 5 -21.73 4.86 -6.02
C ASN A 5 -21.93 3.62 -5.16
N THR A 6 -23.13 3.03 -5.21
CA THR A 6 -23.38 1.69 -4.67
C THR A 6 -23.99 0.83 -5.76
N ALA A 7 -23.21 -0.12 -6.28
CA ALA A 7 -23.55 -1.54 -6.42
C ALA A 7 -22.46 -2.25 -7.26
N PRO A 8 -22.20 -3.54 -6.99
CA PRO A 8 -22.25 -4.48 -8.09
C PRO A 8 -23.25 -5.61 -7.85
N VAL A 9 -24.04 -5.78 -8.92
CA VAL A 9 -24.78 -6.91 -9.48
C VAL A 9 -24.75 -8.31 -8.85
N SER A 10 -25.93 -8.94 -8.98
CA SER A 10 -26.35 -10.33 -8.71
C SER A 10 -25.38 -11.44 -9.13
N ASN A 11 -25.26 -12.47 -8.29
CA ASN A 11 -24.52 -13.71 -8.51
C ASN A 11 -25.12 -14.56 -9.64
N SER A 12 -24.34 -14.74 -10.72
CA SER A 12 -24.54 -15.76 -11.75
C SER A 12 -23.23 -16.54 -11.89
N ALA A 13 -23.19 -17.75 -11.33
CA ALA A 13 -22.30 -18.91 -11.57
C ALA A 13 -20.92 -18.75 -12.29
N GLY A 14 -20.20 -17.64 -12.11
CA GLY A 14 -18.91 -17.33 -12.75
C GLY A 14 -17.91 -16.57 -11.87
N ASP A 15 -18.20 -16.44 -10.57
CA ASP A 15 -17.35 -15.71 -9.61
C ASP A 15 -16.27 -16.63 -9.03
N ILE A 16 -15.22 -16.92 -9.80
CA ILE A 16 -13.95 -17.36 -9.22
C ILE A 16 -13.22 -16.14 -8.65
N GLY A 17 -13.73 -15.61 -7.55
CA GLY A 17 -13.08 -14.69 -6.62
C GLY A 17 -12.25 -13.58 -7.28
N LYS A 18 -12.90 -12.54 -7.79
CA LYS A 18 -12.20 -11.32 -8.19
C LYS A 18 -11.66 -10.61 -6.95
N HIS A 19 -10.45 -10.94 -6.53
CA HIS A 19 -9.76 -10.20 -5.48
C HIS A 19 -9.31 -8.85 -6.01
N ASP A 20 -9.55 -7.79 -5.24
CA ASP A 20 -8.96 -6.48 -5.52
C ASP A 20 -7.43 -6.63 -5.56
N PRO A 21 -6.75 -6.05 -6.56
CA PRO A 21 -5.31 -6.20 -6.70
C PRO A 21 -4.59 -5.56 -5.51
N LEU A 22 -3.78 -6.35 -4.82
CA LEU A 22 -2.89 -5.85 -3.76
C LEU A 22 -1.70 -5.14 -4.39
N VAL A 23 -1.51 -3.86 -4.05
CA VAL A 23 -0.36 -3.08 -4.49
C VAL A 23 0.71 -3.12 -3.40
N CYS A 24 1.95 -3.44 -3.78
CA CYS A 24 3.11 -3.43 -2.89
C CYS A 24 4.11 -2.35 -3.31
N THR A 25 4.38 -1.39 -2.43
CA THR A 25 5.45 -0.40 -2.61
C THR A 25 6.69 -0.86 -1.85
N VAL A 26 7.80 -1.06 -2.57
CA VAL A 26 9.09 -1.43 -1.97
C VAL A 26 9.93 -0.19 -1.74
N LEU A 27 10.41 0.00 -0.51
CA LEU A 27 11.25 1.13 -0.10
C LEU A 27 12.63 0.61 0.31
N PRO A 28 13.64 0.67 -0.57
CA PRO A 28 15.02 0.45 -0.17
C PRO A 28 15.53 1.64 0.67
N THR A 29 16.23 1.37 1.77
CA THR A 29 16.72 2.41 2.68
C THR A 29 18.20 2.24 3.02
N TYR A 30 18.93 3.35 3.12
CA TYR A 30 20.29 3.41 3.68
C TYR A 30 20.52 4.78 4.33
N ASN A 31 20.72 4.83 5.65
CA ASN A 31 20.84 6.07 6.44
C ASN A 31 19.62 7.01 6.32
N GLU A 32 18.41 6.46 6.46
CA GLU A 32 17.16 7.19 6.32
C GLU A 32 16.36 7.24 7.64
N ARG A 33 17.01 7.11 8.81
CA ARG A 33 16.35 7.05 10.13
C ARG A 33 15.29 8.14 10.34
N ASP A 34 15.61 9.36 9.94
CA ASP A 34 14.72 10.51 10.12
C ASP A 34 13.66 10.64 9.01
N ASN A 35 13.85 9.95 7.89
CA ASN A 35 13.04 10.10 6.68
C ASN A 35 12.07 8.92 6.48
N ILE A 36 12.41 7.72 6.95
CA ILE A 36 11.65 6.50 6.66
C ILE A 36 10.22 6.55 7.22
N GLY A 37 10.03 7.11 8.42
CA GLY A 37 8.71 7.29 9.03
C GLY A 37 7.80 8.19 8.18
N PRO A 38 8.18 9.48 7.95
CA PRO A 38 7.40 10.39 7.11
C PRO A 38 7.14 9.88 5.69
N LEU A 39 8.10 9.14 5.10
CA LEU A 39 7.94 8.54 3.77
C LEU A 39 6.84 7.47 3.77
N ILE A 40 6.84 6.55 4.73
CA ILE A 40 5.81 5.51 4.86
C ILE A 40 4.44 6.15 5.04
N GLU A 41 4.33 7.17 5.91
CA GLU A 41 3.07 7.89 6.15
C GLU A 41 2.54 8.54 4.87
N GLY A 42 3.41 9.23 4.11
CA GLY A 42 3.02 9.87 2.85
C GLY A 42 2.56 8.89 1.77
N VAL A 43 3.23 7.73 1.68
CA VAL A 43 2.86 6.65 0.75
C VAL A 43 1.48 6.10 1.12
N LEU A 44 1.27 5.74 2.39
CA LEU A 44 0.02 5.14 2.84
C LEU A 44 -1.16 6.12 2.73
N ALA A 45 -0.94 7.42 3.00
CA ALA A 45 -1.96 8.45 2.85
C ALA A 45 -2.44 8.63 1.39
N SER A 46 -1.59 8.27 0.41
CA SER A 46 -1.87 8.45 -1.02
C SER A 46 -2.28 7.14 -1.73
N ALA A 47 -2.25 6.01 -1.04
CA ALA A 47 -2.38 4.69 -1.64
C ALA A 47 -3.84 4.29 -1.95
N ILE A 48 -4.01 3.51 -3.03
CA ILE A 48 -5.27 2.80 -3.33
C ILE A 48 -5.25 1.46 -2.59
N THR A 49 -6.27 1.18 -1.79
CA THR A 49 -6.38 -0.06 -1.02
C THR A 49 -6.91 -1.23 -1.86
N PRO A 50 -6.46 -2.47 -1.62
CA PRO A 50 -5.50 -2.87 -0.57
C PRO A 50 -4.05 -2.57 -0.95
N HIS A 51 -3.27 -2.08 0.02
CA HIS A 51 -1.88 -1.64 -0.19
C HIS A 51 -0.97 -2.08 0.97
N VAL A 52 0.28 -2.37 0.65
CA VAL A 52 1.34 -2.75 1.59
C VAL A 52 2.62 -2.00 1.24
N VAL A 53 3.35 -1.59 2.28
CA VAL A 53 4.71 -1.05 2.17
C VAL A 53 5.70 -2.10 2.68
N LEU A 54 6.71 -2.43 1.86
CA LEU A 54 7.83 -3.30 2.21
C LEU A 54 9.09 -2.46 2.32
N VAL A 55 9.62 -2.31 3.53
CA VAL A 55 10.92 -1.65 3.76
C VAL A 55 12.04 -2.69 3.63
N VAL A 56 13.07 -2.34 2.88
CA VAL A 56 14.29 -3.15 2.70
C VAL A 56 15.47 -2.32 3.16
N ASP A 57 15.94 -2.60 4.38
CA ASP A 57 17.13 -1.92 4.93
C ASP A 57 18.42 -2.50 4.34
N ASP A 58 19.23 -1.64 3.72
CA ASP A 58 20.52 -1.99 3.12
C ASP A 58 21.67 -1.83 4.13
N ASN A 59 21.55 -2.51 5.28
CA ASN A 59 22.53 -2.46 6.38
C ASN A 59 22.80 -1.04 6.90
N SER A 60 21.76 -0.28 7.22
CA SER A 60 21.95 1.08 7.73
C SER A 60 22.63 1.06 9.10
N PRO A 61 23.79 1.73 9.29
CA PRO A 61 24.45 1.83 10.60
C PRO A 61 23.72 2.77 11.56
N ASP A 62 22.80 3.59 11.03
CA ASP A 62 22.04 4.56 11.78
C ASP A 62 20.72 4.00 12.34
N GLY A 63 20.48 2.68 12.39
CA GLY A 63 19.24 2.17 12.96
C GLY A 63 17.97 2.66 12.24
N THR A 64 18.05 2.81 10.92
CA THR A 64 16.87 2.95 10.04
C THR A 64 15.96 1.71 10.12
N GLY A 65 16.58 0.52 10.15
CA GLY A 65 15.89 -0.78 10.28
C GLY A 65 15.49 -1.17 11.70
#